data_AF-A0A290MM10-F1
#
_entry.id   AF-A0A290MM10-F1
#
_cell.length_a   1.000
_cell.length_b   1.000
_cell.length_c   1.000
_cell.angle_alpha   90.00
_cell.angle_beta   90.00
_cell.angle_gamma   90.00
#
_symmetry.space_group_name_H-M   'P 1'
#
loop_
_entity.id
_entity.type
_entity.pdbx_description
1 polymer ?
#
loop_
_entity_poly.entity_id
_entity_poly.type
_entity_poly.pdbx_seq_one_letter_code
_entity_poly.pdbx_strand_id
1 'polypeptide(L)'
;MADFTGTAGDDMFQGGADIDTARGGGGNDLLSGGGGNDALYGDDGADTLHGDDGEDYLYGGGTNNSDGYVDKLYGGNGFDRLYAGIGDQLDGGTDGAQGDYAYLNLTNLSASVILDLKAAGVQSFAGGGSLVNIEQLEMWSGAGSDRIKGGAVDDVIHGGGGHDALYGAGGGDHLYGQGDNDTLRGEGGADILRGDAGHDRLIGGEGDDALTGDQDLAGTGDGADQLDGGAGNDYLYGNAGDDILIGGTGDDIMTGGAGADRFAFSGLGQGNDLVRDFSKAQDRFDLDGKAFTAATSDGNGGTLLTWDGGKIQVEKVTGTLAEFNALVTNGANTLVRLTNAFDNLMRYAPATDADRAYVQGLTDKVVAGQLTEANALKAIINVADATSAVATTSYAFFTGGTPSELGMDYLVSPIGPNPNNLNSAYYQTFNTENRYINFAVNLGRDGAGKDAFSTEYGNKSLFEATRTAYTKIFGTAPTDAKVHVLIDDRADYFAAYGKTDIGTKAAMVGWLLAEAMKADVGQFANASNAYFTDLADGAPFAVDLIGTYGKPEYNL
;
A
#
# COMPACT_ATOMS: atom_id res chain seq x y z
N MET A 1 8.67 -47.91 -1.98
CA MET A 1 8.15 -48.04 -0.61
C MET A 1 9.17 -48.65 0.31
N ALA A 2 10.09 -47.79 0.69
CA ALA A 2 10.99 -47.89 1.82
C ALA A 2 10.52 -46.91 2.90
N ASP A 3 10.38 -47.41 4.13
CA ASP A 3 10.21 -46.57 5.31
C ASP A 3 11.58 -46.45 6.00
N PHE A 4 12.10 -45.24 6.13
CA PHE A 4 13.35 -44.93 6.84
C PHE A 4 13.09 -44.13 8.11
N THR A 5 13.81 -44.47 9.16
CA THR A 5 13.85 -43.70 10.40
C THR A 5 15.30 -43.63 10.85
N GLY A 6 15.85 -42.42 10.85
CA GLY A 6 17.19 -42.13 11.30
C GLY A 6 17.30 -42.11 12.82
N THR A 7 18.44 -41.60 13.27
CA THR A 7 18.92 -41.66 14.64
C THR A 7 18.93 -40.27 15.26
N ALA A 8 19.92 -39.95 16.08
CA ALA A 8 20.09 -38.63 16.67
C ALA A 8 21.41 -37.98 16.23
N GLY A 9 22.02 -38.52 15.17
CA GLY A 9 23.16 -37.89 14.51
C GLY A 9 23.00 -38.03 13.00
N ASP A 10 23.88 -37.36 12.26
CA ASP A 10 23.80 -37.18 10.81
C ASP A 10 23.60 -38.50 10.03
N ASP A 11 22.43 -38.63 9.42
CA ASP A 11 21.95 -39.78 8.66
C ASP A 11 21.81 -39.44 7.17
N MET A 12 21.82 -40.47 6.32
CA MET A 12 21.66 -40.33 4.88
C MET A 12 20.69 -41.36 4.35
N PHE A 13 19.67 -40.90 3.63
CA PHE A 13 18.68 -41.72 2.95
C PHE A 13 18.62 -41.39 1.45
N GLN A 14 18.46 -42.43 0.64
CA GLN A 14 18.21 -42.29 -0.79
C GLN A 14 17.12 -43.28 -1.20
N GLY A 15 15.97 -42.73 -1.59
CA GLY A 15 14.81 -43.46 -2.05
C GLY A 15 14.92 -43.96 -3.49
N GLY A 16 13.90 -44.72 -3.88
CA GLY A 16 13.79 -45.42 -5.15
C GLY A 16 13.00 -44.64 -6.19
N ALA A 17 12.15 -45.34 -6.95
CA ALA A 17 11.18 -44.75 -7.89
C ALA A 17 9.73 -45.01 -7.44
N ASP A 18 9.58 -45.49 -6.22
CA ASP A 18 8.31 -45.83 -5.59
C ASP A 18 8.10 -44.82 -4.45
N ILE A 19 6.85 -44.57 -4.07
CA ILE A 19 6.51 -43.78 -2.88
C ILE A 19 7.27 -44.28 -1.65
N ASP A 20 8.04 -43.40 -1.03
CA ASP A 20 8.92 -43.63 0.11
C ASP A 20 8.58 -42.65 1.25
N THR A 21 8.97 -43.02 2.48
CA THR A 21 8.80 -42.16 3.65
C THR A 21 10.08 -42.19 4.47
N ALA A 22 10.70 -41.04 4.69
CA ALA A 22 11.95 -40.92 5.43
C ALA A 22 11.85 -39.88 6.54
N ARG A 23 12.35 -40.25 7.73
CA ARG A 23 12.50 -39.34 8.88
C ARG A 23 13.96 -39.31 9.30
N GLY A 24 14.56 -38.12 9.37
CA GLY A 24 15.96 -37.91 9.77
C GLY A 24 16.18 -38.13 11.26
N GLY A 25 15.34 -37.52 12.09
CA GLY A 25 15.34 -37.69 13.53
C GLY A 25 16.08 -36.55 14.21
N GLY A 26 17.36 -36.71 14.52
CA GLY A 26 18.17 -35.60 15.00
C GLY A 26 19.53 -35.61 14.33
N GLY A 27 20.18 -34.46 14.21
CA GLY A 27 21.44 -34.35 13.47
C GLY A 27 21.24 -33.58 12.18
N ASN A 28 22.28 -33.46 11.35
CA ASN A 28 22.17 -32.80 10.05
C ASN A 28 22.06 -33.86 8.97
N ASP A 29 20.84 -34.13 8.52
CA ASP A 29 20.51 -35.26 7.69
C ASP A 29 20.45 -34.91 6.21
N LEU A 30 20.72 -35.89 5.35
CA LEU A 30 20.57 -35.78 3.90
C LEU A 30 19.57 -36.83 3.40
N LEU A 31 18.37 -36.39 3.04
CA LEU A 31 17.28 -37.24 2.61
C LEU A 31 16.92 -36.95 1.16
N SER A 32 16.83 -37.98 0.31
CA SER A 32 16.37 -37.88 -1.08
C SER A 32 15.25 -38.91 -1.32
N GLY A 33 14.12 -38.47 -1.88
CA GLY A 33 12.97 -39.29 -2.23
C GLY A 33 13.20 -40.09 -3.51
N GLY A 34 13.78 -39.44 -4.51
CA GLY A 34 14.17 -40.06 -5.77
C GLY A 34 13.06 -39.95 -6.80
N GLY A 35 12.12 -40.88 -6.83
CA GLY A 35 11.01 -40.84 -7.76
C GLY A 35 9.73 -41.35 -7.12
N GLY A 36 8.60 -40.78 -7.48
CA GLY A 36 7.34 -41.06 -6.81
C GLY A 36 6.98 -39.94 -5.83
N ASN A 37 5.81 -40.02 -5.23
CA ASN A 37 5.30 -38.96 -4.35
C ASN A 37 5.71 -39.29 -2.91
N ASP A 38 6.81 -38.72 -2.46
CA ASP A 38 7.51 -39.09 -1.24
C ASP A 38 7.20 -38.17 -0.05
N ALA A 39 7.50 -38.64 1.16
CA ALA A 39 7.35 -37.85 2.37
C ALA A 39 8.66 -37.83 3.17
N LEU A 40 9.30 -36.67 3.23
CA LEU A 40 10.59 -36.44 3.88
C LEU A 40 10.44 -35.50 5.08
N TYR A 41 10.97 -35.91 6.22
CA TYR A 41 10.97 -35.14 7.46
C TYR A 41 12.41 -35.04 7.97
N GLY A 42 12.95 -33.82 8.12
CA GLY A 42 14.26 -33.59 8.73
C GLY A 42 14.22 -33.84 10.23
N ASP A 43 13.23 -33.26 10.90
CA ASP A 43 13.03 -33.25 12.36
C ASP A 43 14.00 -32.26 13.05
N ASP A 44 14.90 -32.68 13.97
CA ASP A 44 15.79 -31.75 14.69
C ASP A 44 17.17 -31.63 14.00
N GLY A 45 17.52 -30.46 13.49
CA GLY A 45 18.88 -30.18 13.01
C GLY A 45 18.87 -29.36 11.73
N ALA A 46 20.02 -29.22 11.07
CA ALA A 46 20.13 -28.49 9.81
C ALA A 46 20.16 -29.48 8.65
N ASP A 47 18.97 -29.81 8.15
CA ASP A 47 18.74 -30.90 7.23
C ASP A 47 18.74 -30.46 5.77
N THR A 48 18.96 -31.42 4.88
CA THR A 48 18.85 -31.23 3.43
C THR A 48 17.93 -32.31 2.86
N LEU A 49 16.79 -31.87 2.33
CA LEU A 49 15.72 -32.71 1.80
C LEU A 49 15.59 -32.46 0.29
N HIS A 50 15.59 -33.53 -0.50
CA HIS A 50 15.38 -33.52 -1.95
C HIS A 50 14.18 -34.40 -2.28
N GLY A 51 13.08 -33.82 -2.77
CA GLY A 51 11.94 -34.58 -3.30
C GLY A 51 12.35 -35.37 -4.55
N ASP A 52 13.02 -34.68 -5.47
CA ASP A 52 13.45 -35.16 -6.78
C ASP A 52 12.25 -35.23 -7.76
N ASP A 53 11.86 -36.40 -8.30
CA ASP A 53 10.74 -36.50 -9.25
C ASP A 53 9.44 -36.95 -8.54
N GLY A 54 8.39 -36.12 -8.50
CA GLY A 54 7.10 -36.50 -7.93
C GLY A 54 6.37 -35.33 -7.29
N GLU A 55 5.20 -35.59 -6.72
CA GLU A 55 4.53 -34.61 -5.86
C GLU A 55 4.90 -34.91 -4.40
N ASP A 56 5.92 -34.23 -3.90
CA ASP A 56 6.57 -34.56 -2.64
C ASP A 56 6.07 -33.71 -1.46
N TYR A 57 6.25 -34.26 -0.27
CA TYR A 57 6.03 -33.56 1.00
C TYR A 57 7.37 -33.45 1.73
N LEU A 58 7.85 -32.22 1.91
CA LEU A 58 9.12 -31.93 2.59
C LEU A 58 8.84 -31.09 3.84
N TYR A 59 9.33 -31.55 4.98
CA TYR A 59 9.21 -30.85 6.26
C TYR A 59 10.58 -30.77 6.92
N GLY A 60 11.14 -29.57 7.05
CA GLY A 60 12.47 -29.36 7.62
C GLY A 60 12.51 -29.71 9.10
N GLY A 61 11.75 -28.99 9.91
CA GLY A 61 11.85 -29.04 11.36
C GLY A 61 10.99 -27.94 11.97
N GLY A 62 11.21 -27.53 13.22
CA GLY A 62 10.31 -26.66 14.00
C GLY A 62 9.67 -25.50 13.23
N THR A 63 8.34 -25.54 13.08
CA THR A 63 7.53 -24.57 12.30
C THR A 63 7.40 -23.17 12.93
N ASN A 64 8.41 -22.69 13.65
CA ASN A 64 8.55 -21.30 14.13
C ASN A 64 9.98 -21.01 14.64
N ASN A 65 10.96 -21.79 14.18
CA ASN A 65 12.37 -21.74 14.60
C ASN A 65 12.56 -21.92 16.11
N SER A 66 11.88 -22.92 16.68
CA SER A 66 12.10 -23.34 18.06
C SER A 66 13.46 -24.00 18.31
N ASP A 67 14.14 -24.43 17.25
CA ASP A 67 15.35 -25.25 17.29
C ASP A 67 16.63 -24.50 16.86
N GLY A 68 16.54 -23.40 16.11
CA GLY A 68 17.68 -22.56 15.73
C GLY A 68 18.45 -23.05 14.50
N TYR A 69 17.94 -24.04 13.79
CA TYR A 69 18.61 -24.64 12.63
C TYR A 69 18.10 -24.06 11.31
N VAL A 70 18.80 -24.39 10.22
CA VAL A 70 18.50 -23.90 8.88
C VAL A 70 18.46 -25.09 7.94
N ASP A 71 17.27 -25.41 7.48
CA ASP A 71 16.99 -26.51 6.58
C ASP A 71 17.04 -26.06 5.12
N LYS A 72 17.28 -27.04 4.25
CA LYS A 72 17.23 -26.87 2.80
C LYS A 72 16.26 -27.86 2.21
N LEU A 73 15.19 -27.37 1.62
CA LEU A 73 14.13 -28.16 1.01
C LEU A 73 14.13 -27.88 -0.49
N TYR A 74 14.36 -28.92 -1.27
CA TYR A 74 14.35 -28.90 -2.72
C TYR A 74 13.23 -29.81 -3.21
N GLY A 75 12.15 -29.26 -3.76
CA GLY A 75 11.02 -30.01 -4.31
C GLY A 75 11.48 -30.85 -5.50
N GLY A 76 11.72 -30.21 -6.63
CA GLY A 76 12.35 -30.85 -7.80
C GLY A 76 11.48 -30.76 -9.03
N ASN A 77 10.95 -31.90 -9.47
CA ASN A 77 9.97 -31.99 -10.55
C ASN A 77 8.64 -32.50 -10.00
N GLY A 78 7.65 -31.64 -9.90
CA GLY A 78 6.26 -31.99 -9.71
C GLY A 78 5.51 -30.87 -9.02
N PHE A 79 4.58 -31.23 -8.15
CA PHE A 79 3.84 -30.27 -7.34
C PHE A 79 4.16 -30.56 -5.88
N ASP A 80 5.12 -29.81 -5.35
CA ASP A 80 5.73 -30.11 -4.07
C ASP A 80 5.15 -29.25 -2.96
N ARG A 81 5.14 -29.80 -1.74
CA ARG A 81 4.73 -29.08 -0.54
C ARG A 81 5.89 -29.01 0.44
N LEU A 82 6.42 -27.80 0.61
CA LEU A 82 7.58 -27.51 1.44
C LEU A 82 7.13 -26.77 2.70
N TYR A 83 7.47 -27.30 3.87
CA TYR A 83 7.11 -26.75 5.18
C TYR A 83 8.36 -26.38 5.96
N ALA A 84 8.47 -25.12 6.35
CA ALA A 84 9.67 -24.60 7.00
C ALA A 84 9.40 -23.47 8.00
N GLY A 85 10.40 -23.18 8.81
CA GLY A 85 10.44 -22.12 9.80
C GLY A 85 11.35 -20.94 9.41
N ILE A 86 11.72 -20.13 10.40
CA ILE A 86 12.59 -18.96 10.19
C ILE A 86 14.01 -19.41 9.85
N GLY A 87 14.51 -18.99 8.69
CA GLY A 87 15.91 -19.20 8.30
C GLY A 87 16.09 -20.22 7.19
N ASP A 88 15.06 -21.03 6.92
CA ASP A 88 15.12 -22.14 5.98
C ASP A 88 15.12 -21.69 4.52
N GLN A 89 15.64 -22.56 3.66
CA GLN A 89 15.79 -22.34 2.24
C GLN A 89 14.91 -23.32 1.47
N LEU A 90 13.95 -22.78 0.71
CA LEU A 90 13.00 -23.56 -0.06
C LEU A 90 13.20 -23.25 -1.55
N ASP A 91 13.25 -24.30 -2.35
CA ASP A 91 13.27 -24.24 -3.81
C ASP A 91 12.24 -25.25 -4.33
N GLY A 92 11.15 -24.76 -4.92
CA GLY A 92 10.09 -25.63 -5.46
C GLY A 92 10.57 -26.48 -6.63
N GLY A 93 11.47 -25.93 -7.46
CA GLY A 93 12.05 -26.65 -8.59
C GLY A 93 11.66 -26.05 -9.94
N THR A 94 11.34 -26.88 -10.94
CA THR A 94 11.27 -26.42 -12.35
C THR A 94 9.92 -26.54 -13.05
N ASP A 95 8.83 -26.73 -12.30
CA ASP A 95 7.56 -27.21 -12.86
C ASP A 95 6.62 -26.13 -13.39
N GLY A 96 7.04 -24.87 -13.28
CA GLY A 96 6.31 -23.75 -13.83
C GLY A 96 5.09 -23.36 -12.99
N ALA A 97 4.24 -22.51 -13.56
CA ALA A 97 3.48 -21.51 -12.80
C ALA A 97 2.27 -21.99 -11.95
N GLN A 98 2.11 -23.26 -11.60
CA GLN A 98 0.94 -23.72 -10.79
C GLN A 98 1.24 -24.70 -9.66
N GLY A 99 2.50 -24.93 -9.31
CA GLY A 99 2.85 -26.17 -8.64
C GLY A 99 3.18 -26.12 -7.17
N ASP A 100 4.21 -25.35 -6.85
CA ASP A 100 4.90 -25.58 -5.60
C ASP A 100 4.34 -24.71 -4.50
N TYR A 101 4.03 -25.37 -3.39
CA TYR A 101 3.45 -24.79 -2.21
C TYR A 101 4.51 -24.65 -1.12
N ALA A 102 4.67 -23.44 -0.60
CA ALA A 102 5.48 -23.17 0.57
C ALA A 102 4.60 -22.79 1.77
N TYR A 103 4.79 -23.49 2.89
CA TYR A 103 4.31 -23.07 4.20
C TYR A 103 5.46 -22.48 5.01
N LEU A 104 5.30 -21.23 5.43
CA LEU A 104 6.27 -20.50 6.24
C LEU A 104 5.62 -19.94 7.50
N ASN A 105 6.18 -20.27 8.65
CA ASN A 105 5.74 -19.67 9.91
C ASN A 105 6.89 -18.90 10.57
N LEU A 106 6.75 -17.58 10.53
CA LEU A 106 7.72 -16.58 10.94
C LEU A 106 7.21 -15.74 12.12
N THR A 107 6.19 -16.19 12.85
CA THR A 107 5.52 -15.40 13.91
C THR A 107 6.45 -14.95 15.06
N ASN A 108 7.61 -15.58 15.21
CA ASN A 108 8.63 -15.20 16.21
C ASN A 108 9.61 -14.13 15.70
N LEU A 109 9.51 -13.71 14.44
CA LEU A 109 10.36 -12.71 13.83
C LEU A 109 9.86 -11.31 14.18
N SER A 110 10.74 -10.44 14.68
CA SER A 110 10.40 -9.03 14.97
C SER A 110 10.91 -8.07 13.90
N ALA A 111 11.50 -8.59 12.84
CA ALA A 111 12.09 -7.83 11.75
C ALA A 111 11.20 -7.93 10.53
N SER A 112 11.09 -6.84 9.78
CA SER A 112 10.32 -6.80 8.53
C SER A 112 10.76 -7.87 7.54
N VAL A 113 9.79 -8.60 7.00
CA VAL A 113 9.86 -9.51 5.87
C VAL A 113 9.60 -8.72 4.61
N ILE A 114 10.47 -8.87 3.60
CA ILE A 114 10.26 -8.31 2.27
C ILE A 114 10.32 -9.48 1.29
N LEU A 115 9.20 -9.75 0.64
CA LEU A 115 9.02 -10.91 -0.25
C LEU A 115 8.20 -10.50 -1.48
N ASP A 116 8.65 -10.92 -2.66
CA ASP A 116 7.92 -10.76 -3.91
C ASP A 116 8.09 -12.01 -4.78
N LEU A 117 7.09 -12.91 -4.78
CA LEU A 117 7.13 -14.16 -5.56
C LEU A 117 7.14 -13.91 -7.07
N LYS A 118 6.77 -12.71 -7.54
CA LYS A 118 6.85 -12.33 -8.97
C LYS A 118 8.24 -11.85 -9.36
N ALA A 119 9.09 -11.49 -8.39
CA ALA A 119 10.44 -11.04 -8.68
C ALA A 119 11.34 -12.22 -9.07
N ALA A 120 12.12 -12.04 -10.13
CA ALA A 120 13.00 -13.09 -10.62
C ALA A 120 14.16 -13.35 -9.65
N GLY A 121 14.41 -14.64 -9.36
CA GLY A 121 15.54 -15.09 -8.56
C GLY A 121 15.17 -15.41 -7.11
N VAL A 122 16.22 -15.58 -6.30
CA VAL A 122 16.09 -15.96 -4.89
C VAL A 122 15.51 -14.81 -4.07
N GLN A 123 14.37 -15.07 -3.43
CA GLN A 123 13.75 -14.13 -2.49
C GLN A 123 14.28 -14.38 -1.08
N SER A 124 15.31 -13.64 -0.68
CA SER A 124 15.84 -13.70 0.69
C SER A 124 15.05 -12.80 1.64
N PHE A 125 14.64 -13.34 2.79
CA PHE A 125 13.89 -12.59 3.80
C PHE A 125 14.62 -12.55 5.15
N ALA A 126 14.14 -11.69 6.05
CA ALA A 126 14.72 -11.52 7.38
C ALA A 126 14.69 -12.84 8.18
N GLY A 127 15.74 -13.09 8.96
CA GLY A 127 15.96 -14.40 9.60
C GLY A 127 16.89 -15.34 8.82
N GLY A 128 17.24 -15.00 7.57
CA GLY A 128 18.24 -15.74 6.77
C GLY A 128 17.66 -16.78 5.81
N GLY A 129 16.33 -16.86 5.72
CA GLY A 129 15.64 -17.79 4.84
C GLY A 129 15.53 -17.28 3.39
N SER A 130 15.16 -18.19 2.50
CA SER A 130 14.93 -17.86 1.10
C SER A 130 13.88 -18.73 0.41
N LEU A 131 13.13 -18.13 -0.51
CA LEU A 131 12.24 -18.84 -1.45
C LEU A 131 12.75 -18.72 -2.88
N VAL A 132 12.60 -19.81 -3.65
CA VAL A 132 12.88 -19.86 -5.09
C VAL A 132 11.83 -20.75 -5.74
N ASN A 133 11.34 -20.35 -6.92
CA ASN A 133 10.40 -21.16 -7.71
C ASN A 133 9.21 -21.67 -6.87
N ILE A 134 8.57 -20.76 -6.13
CA ILE A 134 7.36 -21.05 -5.37
C ILE A 134 6.22 -20.33 -6.06
N GLU A 135 5.13 -21.05 -6.31
CA GLU A 135 3.93 -20.51 -6.94
C GLU A 135 2.86 -20.15 -5.91
N GLN A 136 2.70 -20.98 -4.88
CA GLN A 136 1.70 -20.81 -3.82
C GLN A 136 2.37 -20.62 -2.46
N LEU A 137 1.96 -19.59 -1.74
CA LEU A 137 2.49 -19.23 -0.43
C LEU A 137 1.38 -19.28 0.62
N GLU A 138 1.57 -20.10 1.66
CA GLU A 138 0.92 -19.91 2.95
C GLU A 138 1.95 -19.39 3.96
N MET A 139 1.77 -18.16 4.44
CA MET A 139 2.72 -17.54 5.36
C MET A 139 2.07 -16.86 6.55
N TRP A 140 2.69 -17.07 7.70
CA TRP A 140 2.43 -16.33 8.93
C TRP A 140 3.65 -15.48 9.26
N SER A 141 3.55 -14.16 9.03
CA SER A 141 4.65 -13.24 9.32
C SER A 141 4.64 -12.73 10.77
N GLY A 142 5.50 -11.76 11.04
CA GLY A 142 6.02 -11.47 12.37
C GLY A 142 5.36 -10.30 13.06
N ALA A 143 6.10 -9.63 13.94
CA ALA A 143 5.72 -8.32 14.51
C ALA A 143 6.40 -7.14 13.77
N GLY A 144 6.96 -7.40 12.59
CA GLY A 144 7.63 -6.39 11.77
C GLY A 144 6.64 -5.82 10.76
N SER A 145 6.85 -4.57 10.33
CA SER A 145 6.12 -4.04 9.17
C SER A 145 6.56 -4.74 7.90
N ASP A 146 5.77 -5.68 7.45
CA ASP A 146 6.09 -6.65 6.41
C ASP A 146 5.60 -6.16 5.04
N ARG A 147 6.30 -6.58 3.98
CA ARG A 147 5.94 -6.28 2.59
C ARG A 147 6.00 -7.57 1.79
N ILE A 148 4.83 -8.12 1.50
CA ILE A 148 4.71 -9.47 0.99
C ILE A 148 3.83 -9.44 -0.25
N LYS A 149 4.37 -9.94 -1.37
CA LYS A 149 3.62 -10.16 -2.59
C LYS A 149 3.62 -11.63 -2.97
N GLY A 150 2.40 -12.17 -3.09
CA GLY A 150 2.08 -13.52 -3.53
C GLY A 150 2.43 -13.81 -4.99
N GLY A 151 2.08 -15.01 -5.41
CA GLY A 151 2.34 -15.63 -6.69
C GLY A 151 1.31 -15.29 -7.75
N ALA A 152 0.84 -16.28 -8.50
CA ALA A 152 -0.18 -16.11 -9.55
C ALA A 152 -1.35 -17.08 -9.36
N VAL A 153 -1.38 -17.75 -8.22
CA VAL A 153 -2.35 -18.74 -7.76
C VAL A 153 -2.70 -18.41 -6.32
N ASP A 154 -3.79 -18.99 -5.83
CA ASP A 154 -4.39 -18.71 -4.53
C ASP A 154 -3.41 -18.77 -3.34
N ASP A 155 -3.06 -17.63 -2.77
CA ASP A 155 -2.16 -17.49 -1.63
C ASP A 155 -2.89 -17.27 -0.30
N VAL A 156 -2.20 -17.52 0.81
CA VAL A 156 -2.68 -17.23 2.17
C VAL A 156 -1.59 -16.47 2.92
N ILE A 157 -1.83 -15.20 3.23
CA ILE A 157 -0.82 -14.34 3.85
C ILE A 157 -1.40 -13.69 5.11
N HIS A 158 -0.74 -13.92 6.25
CA HIS A 158 -1.02 -13.29 7.52
C HIS A 158 0.12 -12.34 7.91
N GLY A 159 -0.18 -11.05 8.04
CA GLY A 159 0.79 -9.98 8.35
C GLY A 159 1.35 -10.03 9.77
N GLY A 160 0.49 -10.31 10.75
CA GLY A 160 0.91 -10.49 12.14
C GLY A 160 0.72 -9.21 12.95
N GLY A 161 1.77 -8.46 13.19
CA GLY A 161 1.66 -7.15 13.81
C GLY A 161 2.68 -6.21 13.21
N GLY A 162 2.48 -4.91 13.41
CA GLY A 162 3.17 -3.88 12.64
C GLY A 162 2.43 -3.57 11.36
N HIS A 163 2.77 -2.43 10.75
CA HIS A 163 2.07 -1.94 9.55
C HIS A 163 2.48 -2.71 8.29
N ASP A 164 1.60 -3.60 7.83
CA ASP A 164 1.88 -4.55 6.78
C ASP A 164 1.35 -4.11 5.42
N ALA A 165 2.03 -4.56 4.36
CA ALA A 165 1.66 -4.32 2.98
C ALA A 165 1.60 -5.66 2.23
N LEU A 166 0.38 -6.19 2.08
CA LEU A 166 0.10 -7.51 1.54
C LEU A 166 -0.52 -7.41 0.14
N TYR A 167 -0.03 -8.21 -0.80
CA TYR A 167 -0.48 -8.24 -2.20
C TYR A 167 -0.72 -9.69 -2.62
N GLY A 168 -1.93 -10.05 -3.02
CA GLY A 168 -2.28 -11.39 -3.50
C GLY A 168 -1.75 -11.67 -4.91
N ALA A 169 -1.92 -10.68 -5.79
CA ALA A 169 -1.45 -10.63 -7.16
C ALA A 169 -2.36 -11.30 -8.19
N GLY A 170 -2.47 -12.61 -8.18
CA GLY A 170 -3.36 -13.34 -9.07
C GLY A 170 -3.80 -14.62 -8.39
N GLY A 171 -5.05 -15.03 -8.54
CA GLY A 171 -5.59 -16.15 -7.77
C GLY A 171 -6.66 -15.66 -6.81
N GLY A 172 -7.41 -16.57 -6.18
CA GLY A 172 -8.34 -16.21 -5.10
C GLY A 172 -7.60 -16.22 -3.76
N ASP A 173 -7.09 -15.06 -3.36
CA ASP A 173 -6.14 -14.92 -2.27
C ASP A 173 -6.82 -14.65 -0.94
N HIS A 174 -6.22 -15.11 0.15
CA HIS A 174 -6.64 -14.77 1.51
C HIS A 174 -5.57 -13.92 2.20
N LEU A 175 -5.88 -12.64 2.44
CA LEU A 175 -4.97 -11.68 3.06
C LEU A 175 -5.52 -11.22 4.41
N TYR A 176 -4.71 -11.31 5.46
CA TYR A 176 -5.05 -10.92 6.83
C TYR A 176 -4.00 -9.95 7.36
N GLY A 177 -4.38 -8.70 7.63
CA GLY A 177 -3.49 -7.68 8.22
C GLY A 177 -3.14 -8.03 9.67
N GLN A 178 -4.18 -8.33 10.45
CA GLN A 178 -4.13 -8.69 11.87
C GLN A 178 -4.01 -7.49 12.80
N GLY A 179 -2.81 -7.05 13.16
CA GLY A 179 -2.63 -6.00 14.15
C GLY A 179 -1.93 -4.78 13.58
N ASP A 180 -2.33 -3.61 14.04
CA ASP A 180 -1.87 -2.31 13.52
C ASP A 180 -2.47 -1.98 12.14
N ASN A 181 -2.07 -0.85 11.57
CA ASN A 181 -2.72 -0.33 10.36
C ASN A 181 -2.07 -0.89 9.09
N ASP A 182 -2.85 -1.59 8.28
CA ASP A 182 -2.37 -2.40 7.17
C ASP A 182 -2.89 -1.94 5.81
N THR A 183 -2.19 -2.38 4.75
CA THR A 183 -2.62 -2.21 3.37
C THR A 183 -2.67 -3.56 2.68
N LEU A 184 -3.87 -3.98 2.30
CA LEU A 184 -4.13 -5.26 1.64
C LEU A 184 -4.66 -5.01 0.22
N ARG A 185 -4.10 -5.73 -0.75
CA ARG A 185 -4.55 -5.71 -2.15
C ARG A 185 -4.70 -7.12 -2.71
N GLY A 186 -5.89 -7.51 -3.11
CA GLY A 186 -6.13 -8.79 -3.80
C GLY A 186 -5.49 -8.80 -5.20
N GLU A 187 -5.66 -7.70 -5.93
CA GLU A 187 -5.27 -7.51 -7.33
C GLU A 187 -6.19 -8.26 -8.31
N GLY A 188 -6.09 -9.57 -8.47
CA GLY A 188 -6.91 -10.26 -9.47
C GLY A 188 -7.32 -11.67 -9.08
N GLY A 189 -8.62 -11.94 -9.07
CA GLY A 189 -9.23 -13.18 -8.62
C GLY A 189 -10.32 -12.86 -7.60
N ALA A 190 -10.91 -13.89 -7.00
CA ALA A 190 -11.96 -13.68 -6.00
C ALA A 190 -11.33 -13.77 -4.61
N ASP A 191 -11.06 -12.62 -4.01
CA ASP A 191 -10.18 -12.48 -2.86
C ASP A 191 -10.94 -12.32 -1.55
N ILE A 192 -10.31 -12.72 -0.44
CA ILE A 192 -10.76 -12.45 0.92
C ILE A 192 -9.72 -11.59 1.62
N LEU A 193 -10.10 -10.35 1.92
CA LEU A 193 -9.24 -9.39 2.62
C LEU A 193 -9.82 -9.09 4.00
N ARG A 194 -8.96 -9.13 5.02
CA ARG A 194 -9.32 -8.74 6.40
C ARG A 194 -8.26 -7.83 6.99
N GLY A 195 -8.66 -6.62 7.37
CA GLY A 195 -7.79 -5.69 8.09
C GLY A 195 -7.53 -6.16 9.52
N ASP A 196 -8.59 -6.64 10.17
CA ASP A 196 -8.67 -7.11 11.55
C ASP A 196 -8.63 -6.01 12.61
N ALA A 197 -7.48 -5.48 13.03
CA ALA A 197 -7.41 -4.47 14.08
C ALA A 197 -6.44 -3.36 13.71
N GLY A 198 -6.95 -2.18 13.37
CA GLY A 198 -6.12 -1.10 12.90
C GLY A 198 -6.94 -0.07 12.17
N HIS A 199 -6.30 0.74 11.35
CA HIS A 199 -6.96 1.59 10.37
C HIS A 199 -6.50 1.13 9.00
N ASP A 200 -7.30 0.29 8.37
CA ASP A 200 -6.82 -0.56 7.29
C ASP A 200 -7.29 -0.04 5.93
N ARG A 201 -6.47 -0.30 4.91
CA ARG A 201 -6.81 -0.02 3.51
C ARG A 201 -6.87 -1.33 2.75
N LEU A 202 -8.08 -1.74 2.40
CA LEU A 202 -8.37 -2.98 1.68
C LEU A 202 -8.85 -2.65 0.27
N ILE A 203 -8.26 -3.31 -0.72
CA ILE A 203 -8.63 -3.13 -2.13
C ILE A 203 -8.73 -4.52 -2.76
N GLY A 204 -9.92 -4.91 -3.18
CA GLY A 204 -10.18 -6.22 -3.81
C GLY A 204 -9.43 -6.31 -5.13
N GLY A 205 -9.93 -5.62 -6.16
CA GLY A 205 -9.26 -5.56 -7.46
C GLY A 205 -10.18 -6.04 -8.57
N GLU A 206 -9.74 -7.00 -9.38
CA GLU A 206 -10.61 -7.68 -10.35
C GLU A 206 -11.17 -8.98 -9.76
N GLY A 207 -12.48 -9.18 -9.73
CA GLY A 207 -13.14 -10.41 -9.29
C GLY A 207 -14.22 -10.12 -8.24
N ASP A 208 -14.95 -11.16 -7.84
CA ASP A 208 -16.01 -11.01 -6.82
C ASP A 208 -15.36 -11.15 -5.42
N ASP A 209 -15.09 -10.03 -4.76
CA ASP A 209 -14.25 -9.96 -3.56
C ASP A 209 -15.05 -9.89 -2.25
N ALA A 210 -14.42 -10.28 -1.15
CA ALA A 210 -14.95 -10.16 0.21
C ALA A 210 -13.98 -9.39 1.12
N LEU A 211 -14.32 -8.15 1.44
CA LEU A 211 -13.52 -7.24 2.26
C LEU A 211 -14.16 -7.06 3.64
N THR A 212 -13.37 -7.22 4.68
CA THR A 212 -13.76 -6.90 6.06
C THR A 212 -12.73 -5.97 6.67
N GLY A 213 -13.14 -4.78 7.12
CA GLY A 213 -12.28 -3.84 7.84
C GLY A 213 -11.84 -4.45 9.15
N ASP A 214 -12.71 -4.40 10.15
CA ASP A 214 -12.42 -4.98 11.46
C ASP A 214 -12.98 -6.40 11.66
N GLN A 215 -12.28 -7.23 12.43
CA GLN A 215 -12.86 -8.40 13.10
C GLN A 215 -12.54 -8.31 14.58
N ASP A 216 -13.57 -8.11 15.41
CA ASP A 216 -13.42 -7.98 16.87
C ASP A 216 -13.00 -9.32 17.52
N LEU A 217 -11.73 -9.66 17.38
CA LEU A 217 -11.01 -10.62 18.20
C LEU A 217 -10.36 -9.86 19.36
N ALA A 218 -11.20 -9.29 20.24
CA ALA A 218 -10.86 -8.75 21.55
C ALA A 218 -10.49 -7.25 21.62
N GLY A 219 -11.37 -6.37 21.14
CA GLY A 219 -11.52 -4.99 21.60
C GLY A 219 -10.25 -4.14 21.52
N THR A 220 -9.37 -4.45 20.58
CA THR A 220 -8.05 -3.82 20.40
C THR A 220 -8.07 -2.55 19.57
N GLY A 221 -9.21 -2.16 19.01
CA GLY A 221 -9.42 -0.83 18.44
C GLY A 221 -10.41 -0.93 17.28
N ASP A 222 -11.49 -0.16 17.37
CA ASP A 222 -12.39 0.05 16.23
C ASP A 222 -11.65 0.94 15.21
N GLY A 223 -11.41 0.37 14.04
CA GLY A 223 -10.73 0.97 12.89
C GLY A 223 -11.63 1.88 12.09
N ALA A 224 -11.10 3.02 11.68
CA ALA A 224 -11.69 3.77 10.58
C ALA A 224 -11.03 3.26 9.30
N ASP A 225 -11.71 2.35 8.60
CA ASP A 225 -11.15 1.59 7.50
C ASP A 225 -11.57 2.14 6.13
N GLN A 226 -10.78 1.81 5.11
CA GLN A 226 -11.09 2.11 3.72
C GLN A 226 -11.16 0.81 2.92
N LEU A 227 -12.36 0.47 2.45
CA LEU A 227 -12.63 -0.71 1.65
C LEU A 227 -13.02 -0.29 0.23
N ASP A 228 -12.31 -0.82 -0.76
CA ASP A 228 -12.58 -0.63 -2.19
C ASP A 228 -12.72 -2.01 -2.87
N GLY A 229 -13.93 -2.39 -3.27
CA GLY A 229 -14.19 -3.68 -3.92
C GLY A 229 -13.48 -3.80 -5.26
N GLY A 230 -13.55 -2.74 -6.07
CA GLY A 230 -12.93 -2.70 -7.38
C GLY A 230 -13.91 -3.13 -8.47
N ALA A 231 -13.67 -4.27 -9.12
CA ALA A 231 -14.45 -4.73 -10.25
C ALA A 231 -14.98 -6.15 -10.03
N GLY A 232 -16.28 -6.29 -9.84
CA GLY A 232 -16.94 -7.56 -9.58
C GLY A 232 -18.18 -7.31 -8.74
N ASN A 233 -18.79 -8.36 -8.20
CA ASN A 233 -19.91 -8.21 -7.27
C ASN A 233 -19.39 -8.43 -5.85
N ASP A 234 -19.06 -7.33 -5.19
CA ASP A 234 -18.24 -7.37 -3.99
C ASP A 234 -19.07 -7.35 -2.71
N TYR A 235 -18.49 -7.91 -1.64
CA TYR A 235 -19.04 -7.84 -0.29
C TYR A 235 -18.12 -7.04 0.62
N LEU A 236 -18.58 -5.87 1.06
CA LEU A 236 -17.83 -4.97 1.93
C LEU A 236 -18.50 -4.87 3.31
N TYR A 237 -17.73 -5.14 4.35
CA TYR A 237 -18.13 -5.03 5.75
C TYR A 237 -17.13 -4.13 6.49
N GLY A 238 -17.52 -2.90 6.84
CA GLY A 238 -16.69 -2.01 7.65
C GLY A 238 -16.54 -2.52 9.09
N ASN A 239 -17.68 -2.88 9.69
CA ASN A 239 -17.83 -3.31 11.08
C ASN A 239 -17.78 -2.17 12.08
N ALA A 240 -16.76 -2.03 12.92
CA ALA A 240 -16.74 -0.98 13.92
C ALA A 240 -15.90 0.19 13.42
N GLY A 241 -16.19 1.41 13.87
CA GLY A 241 -15.43 2.59 13.48
C GLY A 241 -16.04 3.34 12.28
N ASP A 242 -15.42 4.46 11.91
CA ASP A 242 -15.98 5.39 10.92
C ASP A 242 -15.43 5.06 9.52
N ASP A 243 -16.11 4.16 8.80
CA ASP A 243 -15.55 3.52 7.60
C ASP A 243 -15.83 4.25 6.29
N ILE A 244 -15.02 3.97 5.27
CA ILE A 244 -15.25 4.36 3.88
C ILE A 244 -15.39 3.09 3.02
N LEU A 245 -16.55 2.89 2.41
CA LEU A 245 -16.85 1.75 1.55
C LEU A 245 -17.09 2.23 0.12
N ILE A 246 -16.33 1.69 -0.83
CA ILE A 246 -16.42 1.93 -2.26
C ILE A 246 -16.69 0.57 -2.92
N GLY A 247 -17.90 0.35 -3.45
CA GLY A 247 -18.22 -0.91 -4.13
C GLY A 247 -17.40 -1.07 -5.42
N GLY A 248 -17.45 -0.05 -6.29
CA GLY A 248 -16.73 -0.05 -7.56
C GLY A 248 -17.66 -0.35 -8.73
N THR A 249 -17.30 -1.30 -9.59
CA THR A 249 -18.14 -1.74 -10.72
C THR A 249 -18.72 -3.12 -10.48
N GLY A 250 -20.04 -3.27 -10.63
CA GLY A 250 -20.76 -4.53 -10.50
C GLY A 250 -21.91 -4.37 -9.54
N ASP A 251 -22.56 -5.46 -9.11
CA ASP A 251 -23.68 -5.38 -8.16
C ASP A 251 -23.18 -5.64 -6.73
N ASP A 252 -22.82 -4.57 -6.01
CA ASP A 252 -22.10 -4.69 -4.73
C ASP A 252 -23.02 -4.73 -3.51
N ILE A 253 -22.54 -5.31 -2.40
CA ILE A 253 -23.22 -5.33 -1.10
C ILE A 253 -22.32 -4.69 -0.05
N MET A 254 -22.77 -3.57 0.50
CA MET A 254 -22.05 -2.79 1.51
C MET A 254 -22.81 -2.75 2.84
N THR A 255 -22.08 -2.98 3.92
CA THR A 255 -22.54 -2.88 5.32
C THR A 255 -21.51 -2.06 6.09
N GLY A 256 -21.89 -0.87 6.56
CA GLY A 256 -20.98 0.02 7.29
C GLY A 256 -20.73 -0.51 8.69
N GLY A 257 -21.80 -0.77 9.43
CA GLY A 257 -21.75 -1.30 10.78
C GLY A 257 -21.98 -0.21 11.83
N ALA A 258 -21.07 -0.12 12.79
CA ALA A 258 -21.14 0.76 13.94
C ALA A 258 -20.13 1.90 13.81
N GLY A 259 -20.60 3.05 13.36
CA GLY A 259 -19.80 4.26 13.30
C GLY A 259 -20.53 5.32 12.52
N ALA A 260 -19.81 6.30 12.00
CA ALA A 260 -20.30 7.26 11.03
C ALA A 260 -19.72 6.93 9.65
N ASP A 261 -20.37 6.00 8.97
CA ASP A 261 -19.82 5.38 7.77
C ASP A 261 -20.08 6.22 6.52
N ARG A 262 -19.24 6.02 5.51
CA ARG A 262 -19.32 6.66 4.21
C ARG A 262 -19.43 5.62 3.11
N PHE A 263 -20.55 5.63 2.42
CA PHE A 263 -20.75 4.82 1.21
C PHE A 263 -20.45 5.70 -0.01
N ALA A 264 -19.34 5.44 -0.68
CA ALA A 264 -18.81 6.26 -1.75
C ALA A 264 -19.02 5.61 -3.13
N PHE A 265 -19.42 6.45 -4.08
CA PHE A 265 -19.76 6.06 -5.46
C PHE A 265 -18.99 6.96 -6.43
N SER A 266 -17.67 6.79 -6.49
CA SER A 266 -16.76 7.44 -7.46
C SER A 266 -16.66 6.61 -8.75
N GLY A 267 -16.41 7.26 -9.89
CA GLY A 267 -16.37 6.54 -11.18
C GLY A 267 -17.73 6.04 -11.65
N LEU A 268 -17.85 5.53 -12.88
CA LEU A 268 -19.12 5.03 -13.43
C LEU A 268 -19.25 3.52 -13.16
N GLY A 269 -19.69 3.15 -11.96
CA GLY A 269 -20.17 1.79 -11.67
C GLY A 269 -21.51 1.54 -12.38
N GLN A 270 -21.52 0.67 -13.39
CA GLN A 270 -22.73 0.08 -13.96
C GLN A 270 -23.07 -1.10 -13.06
N GLY A 271 -24.04 -0.89 -12.17
CA GLY A 271 -24.28 -1.77 -11.03
C GLY A 271 -25.57 -1.47 -10.29
N ASN A 272 -26.05 -2.45 -9.56
CA ASN A 272 -27.22 -2.39 -8.69
C ASN A 272 -26.81 -2.63 -7.24
N ASP A 273 -26.20 -1.62 -6.62
CA ASP A 273 -25.58 -1.77 -5.30
C ASP A 273 -26.63 -1.81 -4.19
N LEU A 274 -26.27 -2.48 -3.09
CA LEU A 274 -27.10 -2.66 -1.90
C LEU A 274 -26.36 -2.17 -0.64
N VAL A 275 -26.89 -1.13 0.00
CA VAL A 275 -26.46 -0.69 1.33
C VAL A 275 -27.42 -1.24 2.38
N ARG A 276 -26.93 -2.05 3.33
CA ARG A 276 -27.77 -2.88 4.21
C ARG A 276 -28.21 -2.24 5.53
N ASP A 277 -27.47 -1.25 6.03
CA ASP A 277 -27.63 -0.76 7.40
C ASP A 277 -27.52 0.76 7.59
N PHE A 278 -27.65 1.53 6.50
CA PHE A 278 -27.55 2.98 6.51
C PHE A 278 -28.34 3.67 7.64
N SER A 279 -27.62 4.32 8.55
CA SER A 279 -28.10 5.17 9.63
C SER A 279 -28.05 6.64 9.24
N LYS A 280 -29.21 7.23 8.93
CA LYS A 280 -29.29 8.68 8.60
C LYS A 280 -28.70 9.61 9.67
N ALA A 281 -28.60 9.16 10.91
CA ALA A 281 -28.06 9.96 12.00
C ALA A 281 -26.53 10.07 11.94
N GLN A 282 -25.87 9.04 11.41
CA GLN A 282 -24.42 8.87 11.48
C GLN A 282 -23.83 8.89 10.06
N ASP A 283 -24.35 8.04 9.18
CA ASP A 283 -23.74 7.68 7.91
C ASP A 283 -24.03 8.70 6.80
N ARG A 284 -23.21 8.63 5.76
CA ARG A 284 -23.23 9.56 4.62
C ARG A 284 -23.02 8.82 3.30
N PHE A 285 -23.56 9.42 2.24
CA PHE A 285 -23.27 9.03 0.87
C PHE A 285 -22.23 10.00 0.28
N ASP A 286 -21.16 9.49 -0.33
CA ASP A 286 -20.36 10.25 -1.28
C ASP A 286 -20.81 9.89 -2.69
N LEU A 287 -21.25 10.88 -3.46
CA LEU A 287 -21.84 10.66 -4.77
C LEU A 287 -21.04 11.32 -5.88
N ASP A 288 -19.88 11.90 -5.56
CA ASP A 288 -18.99 12.53 -6.53
C ASP A 288 -19.71 13.49 -7.51
N GLY A 289 -20.62 14.31 -6.97
CA GLY A 289 -21.40 15.29 -7.74
C GLY A 289 -22.48 14.72 -8.67
N LYS A 290 -22.77 13.41 -8.62
CA LYS A 290 -23.88 12.80 -9.40
C LYS A 290 -25.23 13.36 -8.97
N ALA A 291 -25.99 13.88 -9.93
CA ALA A 291 -27.33 14.41 -9.71
C ALA A 291 -28.38 13.30 -9.80
N PHE A 292 -29.09 13.04 -8.69
CA PHE A 292 -30.21 12.10 -8.66
C PHE A 292 -31.51 12.80 -9.06
N THR A 293 -32.37 12.11 -9.81
CA THR A 293 -33.67 12.67 -10.23
C THR A 293 -34.62 12.77 -9.03
N ALA A 294 -34.70 11.70 -8.22
CA ALA A 294 -35.31 11.65 -6.89
C ALA A 294 -35.10 10.25 -6.28
N ALA A 295 -34.94 10.15 -4.96
CA ALA A 295 -35.12 8.87 -4.28
C ALA A 295 -36.58 8.40 -4.40
N THR A 296 -36.81 7.09 -4.52
CA THR A 296 -38.14 6.46 -4.53
C THR A 296 -38.22 5.35 -3.48
N SER A 297 -39.43 4.93 -3.09
CA SER A 297 -39.57 3.72 -2.27
C SER A 297 -39.40 2.48 -3.14
N ASP A 298 -38.72 1.46 -2.62
CA ASP A 298 -38.60 0.14 -3.26
C ASP A 298 -39.87 -0.74 -3.09
N GLY A 299 -40.86 -0.29 -2.31
CA GLY A 299 -42.07 -1.04 -1.98
C GLY A 299 -41.92 -2.05 -0.84
N ASN A 300 -40.72 -2.24 -0.30
CA ASN A 300 -40.39 -3.19 0.77
C ASN A 300 -39.84 -2.51 2.05
N GLY A 301 -39.89 -1.19 2.12
CA GLY A 301 -39.41 -0.41 3.27
C GLY A 301 -37.98 0.10 3.13
N GLY A 302 -37.35 -0.10 1.97
CA GLY A 302 -36.10 0.53 1.56
C GLY A 302 -36.31 1.74 0.66
N THR A 303 -35.19 2.36 0.30
CA THR A 303 -35.12 3.52 -0.58
C THR A 303 -34.28 3.20 -1.80
N LEU A 304 -34.73 3.62 -2.97
CA LEU A 304 -34.03 3.45 -4.23
C LEU A 304 -33.56 4.80 -4.77
N LEU A 305 -32.25 4.91 -4.99
CA LEU A 305 -31.60 6.01 -5.70
C LEU A 305 -31.32 5.56 -7.14
N THR A 306 -31.85 6.28 -8.13
CA THR A 306 -31.67 5.91 -9.55
C THR A 306 -31.06 7.04 -10.37
N TRP A 307 -30.18 6.69 -11.31
CA TRP A 307 -29.61 7.58 -12.33
C TRP A 307 -29.53 6.88 -13.69
N ASP A 308 -29.10 7.60 -14.73
CA ASP A 308 -28.85 7.01 -16.05
C ASP A 308 -27.63 6.07 -15.96
N GLY A 309 -27.89 4.77 -15.80
CA GLY A 309 -26.86 3.71 -15.84
C GLY A 309 -26.76 2.80 -14.62
N GLY A 310 -27.51 3.05 -13.53
CA GLY A 310 -27.45 2.23 -12.31
C GLY A 310 -28.49 2.60 -11.26
N LYS A 311 -28.52 1.83 -10.16
CA LYS A 311 -29.37 2.10 -9.00
C LYS A 311 -28.64 1.72 -7.71
N ILE A 312 -28.88 2.46 -6.64
CA ILE A 312 -28.48 2.08 -5.27
C ILE A 312 -29.75 1.77 -4.50
N GLN A 313 -29.84 0.55 -3.99
CA GLN A 313 -30.85 0.13 -3.05
C GLN A 313 -30.31 0.30 -1.62
N VAL A 314 -31.07 1.01 -0.79
CA VAL A 314 -30.74 1.22 0.62
C VAL A 314 -31.81 0.56 1.47
N GLU A 315 -31.43 -0.48 2.19
CA GLU A 315 -32.31 -1.16 3.13
C GLU A 315 -32.44 -0.37 4.44
N LYS A 316 -33.54 -0.61 5.17
CA LYS A 316 -33.77 -0.10 6.55
C LYS A 316 -33.72 1.42 6.75
N VAL A 317 -34.00 2.23 5.71
CA VAL A 317 -34.08 3.69 5.88
C VAL A 317 -35.24 4.07 6.81
N THR A 318 -34.94 4.48 8.05
CA THR A 318 -35.96 4.99 8.98
C THR A 318 -36.19 6.48 8.76
N GLY A 319 -37.44 6.93 8.55
CA GLY A 319 -37.76 8.36 8.34
C GLY A 319 -38.57 8.64 7.09
N THR A 320 -38.62 9.90 6.66
CA THR A 320 -39.32 10.28 5.41
C THR A 320 -38.35 10.39 4.23
N LEU A 321 -38.85 10.09 3.03
CA LEU A 321 -38.10 10.26 1.77
C LEU A 321 -37.58 11.69 1.56
N ALA A 322 -38.26 12.69 2.14
CA ALA A 322 -37.85 14.09 2.10
C ALA A 322 -36.61 14.36 2.98
N GLU A 323 -36.50 13.71 4.15
CA GLU A 323 -35.32 13.78 5.01
C GLU A 323 -34.11 13.13 4.31
N PHE A 324 -34.32 11.98 3.67
CA PHE A 324 -33.30 11.28 2.91
C PHE A 324 -32.82 12.11 1.70
N ASN A 325 -33.74 12.67 0.91
CA ASN A 325 -33.37 13.54 -0.22
C ASN A 325 -32.55 14.76 0.20
N ALA A 326 -32.76 15.31 1.40
CA ALA A 326 -31.98 16.45 1.91
C ALA A 326 -30.53 16.08 2.27
N LEU A 327 -30.27 14.84 2.71
CA LEU A 327 -28.93 14.33 3.01
C LEU A 327 -28.08 14.18 1.73
N VAL A 328 -28.73 13.78 0.63
CA VAL A 328 -28.10 13.43 -0.64
C VAL A 328 -27.76 14.67 -1.50
N THR A 329 -28.35 15.85 -1.23
CA THR A 329 -28.45 16.92 -2.24
C THR A 329 -27.68 18.23 -2.04
N ASN A 330 -26.86 18.49 -0.99
CA ASN A 330 -25.85 19.60 -1.07
C ASN A 330 -24.89 19.78 0.13
N GLY A 331 -25.31 19.54 1.38
CA GLY A 331 -24.49 19.92 2.55
C GLY A 331 -23.61 18.79 3.12
N ALA A 332 -24.10 17.56 3.08
CA ALA A 332 -23.42 16.40 3.64
C ALA A 332 -22.28 15.90 2.73
N ASN A 333 -22.45 16.04 1.41
CA ASN A 333 -21.45 15.64 0.41
C ASN A 333 -20.17 16.48 0.48
N THR A 334 -20.24 17.75 0.88
CA THR A 334 -19.04 18.60 1.00
C THR A 334 -18.14 18.17 2.15
N LEU A 335 -18.71 17.88 3.33
CA LEU A 335 -17.90 17.39 4.46
C LEU A 335 -17.17 16.12 4.05
N VAL A 336 -17.94 15.22 3.45
CA VAL A 336 -17.48 13.92 2.97
C VAL A 336 -16.31 14.07 1.99
N ARG A 337 -16.49 14.87 0.93
CA ARG A 337 -15.46 15.08 -0.08
C ARG A 337 -14.22 15.77 0.47
N LEU A 338 -14.39 16.75 1.36
CA LEU A 338 -13.25 17.43 1.98
C LEU A 338 -12.51 16.53 2.99
N THR A 339 -13.20 15.62 3.67
CA THR A 339 -12.56 14.61 4.53
C THR A 339 -11.79 13.59 3.68
N ASN A 340 -12.40 13.01 2.64
CA ASN A 340 -11.71 12.11 1.69
C ASN A 340 -10.45 12.76 1.11
N ALA A 341 -10.58 14.01 0.66
CA ALA A 341 -9.44 14.78 0.16
C ALA A 341 -8.34 14.91 1.20
N PHE A 342 -8.70 15.22 2.45
CA PHE A 342 -7.74 15.35 3.53
C PHE A 342 -7.01 14.04 3.81
N ASP A 343 -7.75 12.93 3.94
CA ASP A 343 -7.20 11.63 4.29
C ASP A 343 -6.27 11.10 3.18
N ASN A 344 -6.73 11.16 1.92
CA ASN A 344 -5.95 10.77 0.74
C ASN A 344 -4.63 11.58 0.63
N LEU A 345 -4.70 12.89 0.91
CA LEU A 345 -3.54 13.77 0.80
C LEU A 345 -2.57 13.65 1.98
N MET A 346 -3.08 13.48 3.19
CA MET A 346 -2.27 13.43 4.41
C MET A 346 -1.74 12.03 4.70
N ARG A 347 -2.26 11.00 4.01
CA ARG A 347 -1.83 9.60 4.16
C ARG A 347 -1.96 9.10 5.59
N TYR A 348 -3.02 9.54 6.28
CA TYR A 348 -3.26 9.25 7.70
C TYR A 348 -4.75 9.08 7.94
N ALA A 349 -5.16 7.85 8.27
CA ALA A 349 -6.45 7.56 8.90
C ALA A 349 -6.18 7.04 10.33
N PRO A 350 -6.89 7.55 11.36
CA PRO A 350 -7.91 8.58 11.28
C PRO A 350 -7.26 9.96 11.50
N ALA A 351 -7.61 10.96 10.68
CA ALA A 351 -7.26 12.36 10.92
C ALA A 351 -7.49 12.77 12.40
N THR A 352 -6.59 13.54 13.01
CA THR A 352 -6.71 13.88 14.45
C THR A 352 -7.99 14.67 14.73
N ASP A 353 -8.42 14.75 16.00
CA ASP A 353 -9.54 15.63 16.38
C ASP A 353 -9.38 17.07 15.86
N ALA A 354 -8.14 17.56 15.81
CA ALA A 354 -7.81 18.88 15.30
C ALA A 354 -8.00 18.96 13.77
N ASP A 355 -7.60 17.91 13.05
CA ASP A 355 -7.75 17.83 11.60
C ASP A 355 -9.23 17.69 11.20
N ARG A 356 -9.98 16.84 11.90
CA ARG A 356 -11.44 16.73 11.73
C ARG A 356 -12.14 18.07 11.98
N ALA A 357 -11.76 18.77 13.05
CA ALA A 357 -12.30 20.11 13.33
C ALA A 357 -11.91 21.13 12.25
N TYR A 358 -10.72 21.02 11.66
CA TYR A 358 -10.28 21.88 10.57
C TYR A 358 -11.12 21.66 9.30
N VAL A 359 -11.30 20.40 8.89
CA VAL A 359 -12.12 20.03 7.72
C VAL A 359 -13.59 20.41 7.93
N GLN A 360 -14.13 20.18 9.13
CA GLN A 360 -15.48 20.64 9.48
C GLN A 360 -15.62 22.16 9.37
N GLY A 361 -14.64 22.92 9.85
CA GLY A 361 -14.65 24.38 9.75
C GLY A 361 -14.58 24.91 8.30
N LEU A 362 -13.94 24.18 7.39
CA LEU A 362 -13.99 24.49 5.95
C LEU A 362 -15.37 24.19 5.37
N THR A 363 -15.91 23.03 5.72
CA THR A 363 -17.26 22.59 5.31
C THR A 363 -18.32 23.60 5.72
N ASP A 364 -18.31 24.06 6.96
CA ASP A 364 -19.28 25.04 7.47
C ASP A 364 -19.25 26.34 6.66
N LYS A 365 -18.06 26.78 6.23
CA LYS A 365 -17.90 27.95 5.37
C LYS A 365 -18.44 27.71 3.96
N VAL A 366 -18.27 26.51 3.41
CA VAL A 366 -18.85 26.15 2.11
C VAL A 366 -20.37 26.13 2.18
N VAL A 367 -20.94 25.46 3.19
CA VAL A 367 -22.39 25.40 3.43
C VAL A 367 -22.98 26.79 3.65
N ALA A 368 -22.26 27.69 4.34
CA ALA A 368 -22.67 29.07 4.54
C ALA A 368 -22.47 29.98 3.31
N GLY A 369 -21.95 29.46 2.18
CA GLY A 369 -21.64 30.23 0.97
C GLY A 369 -20.50 31.23 1.13
N GLN A 370 -19.67 31.08 2.15
CA GLN A 370 -18.52 31.94 2.47
C GLN A 370 -17.23 31.49 1.78
N LEU A 371 -17.18 30.23 1.34
CA LEU A 371 -16.05 29.61 0.66
C LEU A 371 -16.60 28.75 -0.48
N THR A 372 -15.92 28.72 -1.63
CA THR A 372 -16.23 27.70 -2.65
C THR A 372 -15.56 26.39 -2.26
N GLU A 373 -16.15 25.28 -2.65
CA GLU A 373 -15.57 23.97 -2.36
C GLU A 373 -14.18 23.77 -2.98
N ALA A 374 -13.95 24.29 -4.19
CA ALA A 374 -12.62 24.32 -4.80
C ALA A 374 -11.59 25.09 -3.97
N ASN A 375 -11.98 26.18 -3.31
CA ASN A 375 -11.10 26.92 -2.41
C ASN A 375 -10.91 26.21 -1.07
N ALA A 376 -11.89 25.41 -0.62
CA ALA A 376 -11.73 24.55 0.55
C ALA A 376 -10.75 23.41 0.25
N LEU A 377 -10.86 22.77 -0.92
CA LEU A 377 -9.91 21.76 -1.38
C LEU A 377 -8.50 22.33 -1.50
N LYS A 378 -8.34 23.52 -2.10
CA LYS A 378 -7.03 24.19 -2.15
C LYS A 378 -6.47 24.46 -0.75
N ALA A 379 -7.31 24.77 0.24
CA ALA A 379 -6.87 24.94 1.62
C ALA A 379 -6.32 23.63 2.22
N ILE A 380 -6.94 22.50 1.91
CA ILE A 380 -6.49 21.16 2.32
C ILE A 380 -5.19 20.78 1.62
N ILE A 381 -5.08 20.99 0.30
CA ILE A 381 -3.84 20.76 -0.45
C ILE A 381 -2.68 21.57 0.16
N ASN A 382 -2.93 22.82 0.56
CA ASN A 382 -1.92 23.64 1.23
C ASN A 382 -1.46 23.09 2.60
N VAL A 383 -2.26 22.24 3.27
CA VAL A 383 -1.82 21.54 4.48
C VAL A 383 -0.79 20.45 4.12
N ALA A 384 -1.00 19.77 2.99
CA ALA A 384 -0.11 18.74 2.47
C ALA A 384 1.20 19.32 1.83
N ASP A 385 1.29 20.64 1.62
CA ASP A 385 2.46 21.30 1.03
C ASP A 385 3.77 21.07 1.79
N ALA A 386 3.69 20.89 3.11
CA ALA A 386 4.87 20.66 3.95
C ALA A 386 5.27 19.19 4.03
N THR A 387 4.48 18.27 3.47
CA THR A 387 4.60 16.82 3.66
C THR A 387 4.51 16.13 2.31
N SER A 388 3.32 15.79 1.83
CA SER A 388 3.11 15.06 0.58
C SER A 388 3.69 15.76 -0.63
N ALA A 389 3.59 17.10 -0.71
CA ALA A 389 4.18 17.86 -1.81
C ALA A 389 5.71 17.81 -1.79
N VAL A 390 6.33 17.84 -0.60
CA VAL A 390 7.79 17.72 -0.44
C VAL A 390 8.26 16.37 -0.99
N ALA A 391 7.60 15.27 -0.58
CA ALA A 391 7.92 13.93 -1.05
C ALA A 391 7.73 13.82 -2.57
N THR A 392 6.53 14.19 -3.05
CA THR A 392 6.10 14.00 -4.44
C THR A 392 6.99 14.75 -5.42
N THR A 393 7.16 16.06 -5.23
CA THR A 393 7.89 16.89 -6.20
C THR A 393 9.39 16.66 -6.16
N SER A 394 9.96 16.38 -4.98
CA SER A 394 11.37 16.01 -4.87
C SER A 394 11.61 14.67 -5.55
N TYR A 395 10.82 13.64 -5.24
CA TYR A 395 10.98 12.32 -5.84
C TYR A 395 10.82 12.38 -7.36
N ALA A 396 9.83 13.10 -7.87
CA ALA A 396 9.64 13.34 -9.31
C ALA A 396 10.84 14.02 -9.97
N PHE A 397 11.48 14.99 -9.31
CA PHE A 397 12.68 15.62 -9.85
C PHE A 397 13.84 14.63 -10.01
N PHE A 398 14.07 13.81 -8.98
CA PHE A 398 15.25 12.95 -8.87
C PHE A 398 15.09 11.59 -9.55
N THR A 399 13.87 11.07 -9.68
CA THR A 399 13.60 9.72 -10.21
C THR A 399 12.82 9.72 -11.52
N GLY A 400 12.16 10.84 -11.85
CA GLY A 400 11.34 10.96 -13.07
C GLY A 400 9.85 10.59 -12.90
N GLY A 401 9.43 10.12 -11.72
CA GLY A 401 8.02 9.86 -11.40
C GLY A 401 7.69 10.22 -9.95
N THR A 402 6.41 10.31 -9.60
CA THR A 402 5.99 10.40 -8.20
C THR A 402 6.31 9.09 -7.46
N PRO A 403 6.41 9.09 -6.12
CA PRO A 403 6.56 7.83 -5.40
C PRO A 403 5.34 6.93 -5.66
N SER A 404 5.54 5.62 -5.52
CA SER A 404 4.40 4.70 -5.38
C SER A 404 3.58 5.06 -4.14
N GLU A 405 2.36 4.54 -4.05
CA GLU A 405 1.49 4.60 -2.87
C GLU A 405 2.28 4.29 -1.59
N LEU A 406 2.98 3.15 -1.60
CA LEU A 406 3.81 2.67 -0.49
C LEU A 406 5.02 3.56 -0.25
N GLY A 407 5.59 4.11 -1.31
CA GLY A 407 6.64 5.12 -1.20
C GLY A 407 6.10 6.36 -0.47
N MET A 408 4.89 6.80 -0.79
CA MET A 408 4.26 7.92 -0.09
C MET A 408 3.97 7.60 1.37
N ASP A 409 3.52 6.39 1.70
CA ASP A 409 3.29 5.99 3.09
C ASP A 409 4.59 5.96 3.89
N TYR A 410 5.63 5.34 3.34
CA TYR A 410 6.96 5.34 3.94
C TYR A 410 7.52 6.76 4.14
N LEU A 411 7.23 7.69 3.22
CA LEU A 411 7.83 9.02 3.24
C LEU A 411 7.03 10.03 4.08
N VAL A 412 5.72 9.83 4.21
CA VAL A 412 4.79 10.84 4.73
C VAL A 412 3.91 10.32 5.85
N SER A 413 3.42 9.08 5.76
CA SER A 413 2.39 8.61 6.69
C SER A 413 2.90 8.61 8.14
N PRO A 414 2.19 9.24 9.10
CA PRO A 414 2.52 9.19 10.52
C PRO A 414 2.49 7.77 11.10
N ILE A 415 1.70 6.91 10.47
CA ILE A 415 1.51 5.48 10.77
C ILE A 415 2.29 4.59 9.80
N GLY A 416 3.11 5.17 8.91
CA GLY A 416 3.93 4.42 7.98
C GLY A 416 5.17 3.80 8.66
N PRO A 417 5.81 2.80 8.02
CA PRO A 417 6.93 2.03 8.59
C PRO A 417 8.19 2.84 8.89
N ASN A 418 8.27 4.10 8.45
CA ASN A 418 9.37 5.00 8.72
C ASN A 418 9.06 5.92 9.92
N PRO A 419 9.69 5.70 11.10
CA PRO A 419 9.44 6.54 12.28
C PRO A 419 9.96 7.98 12.11
N ASN A 420 10.76 8.24 11.07
CA ASN A 420 11.29 9.56 10.72
C ASN A 420 10.73 10.06 9.38
N ASN A 421 9.44 9.82 9.10
CA ASN A 421 8.72 10.34 7.94
C ASN A 421 8.47 11.87 8.03
N LEU A 422 8.00 12.51 6.96
CA LEU A 422 7.79 13.96 6.91
C LEU A 422 6.74 14.50 7.91
N ASN A 423 5.88 13.66 8.47
CA ASN A 423 4.95 14.01 9.55
C ASN A 423 5.49 13.69 10.97
N SER A 424 6.61 12.99 11.07
CA SER A 424 7.21 12.61 12.35
C SER A 424 7.73 13.80 13.16
N ALA A 425 7.93 13.56 14.47
CA ALA A 425 8.55 14.53 15.39
C ALA A 425 9.91 15.07 14.90
N TYR A 426 10.65 14.27 14.12
CA TYR A 426 11.92 14.69 13.53
C TYR A 426 11.75 15.92 12.62
N TYR A 427 10.75 15.91 11.73
CA TYR A 427 10.53 17.00 10.77
C TYR A 427 9.71 18.16 11.33
N GLN A 428 9.07 18.04 12.51
CA GLN A 428 8.27 19.10 13.12
C GLN A 428 9.06 20.40 13.42
N THR A 429 10.40 20.31 13.55
CA THR A 429 11.26 21.48 13.77
C THR A 429 11.74 22.15 12.48
N PHE A 430 11.48 21.54 11.32
CA PHE A 430 11.94 22.02 10.02
C PHE A 430 10.87 22.89 9.38
N ASN A 431 11.28 24.08 8.91
CA ASN A 431 10.45 24.86 7.98
C ASN A 431 10.41 24.17 6.60
N THR A 432 9.44 24.55 5.75
CA THR A 432 9.23 23.94 4.43
C THR A 432 10.49 23.94 3.56
N GLU A 433 11.27 25.03 3.56
CA GLU A 433 12.54 25.12 2.81
C GLU A 433 13.53 24.04 3.25
N ASN A 434 13.76 23.90 4.55
CA ASN A 434 14.68 22.89 5.08
C ASN A 434 14.17 21.46 4.86
N ARG A 435 12.84 21.25 4.81
CA ARG A 435 12.26 19.94 4.46
C ARG A 435 12.64 19.55 3.04
N TYR A 436 12.43 20.44 2.07
CA TYR A 436 12.84 20.22 0.68
C TYR A 436 14.35 19.99 0.54
N ILE A 437 15.17 20.81 1.19
CA ILE A 437 16.63 20.68 1.13
C ILE A 437 17.08 19.33 1.70
N ASN A 438 16.61 18.95 2.89
CA ASN A 438 16.99 17.69 3.53
C ASN A 438 16.58 16.49 2.67
N PHE A 439 15.35 16.52 2.16
CA PHE A 439 14.79 15.44 1.35
C PHE A 439 15.52 15.29 0.01
N ALA A 440 15.81 16.40 -0.67
CA ALA A 440 16.58 16.42 -1.90
C ALA A 440 18.01 15.89 -1.72
N VAL A 441 18.68 16.24 -0.62
CA VAL A 441 20.01 15.71 -0.30
C VAL A 441 19.97 14.20 -0.09
N ASN A 442 18.98 13.70 0.65
CA ASN A 442 18.84 12.25 0.86
C ASN A 442 18.61 11.52 -0.47
N LEU A 443 17.69 11.99 -1.32
CA LEU A 443 17.40 11.36 -2.61
C LEU A 443 18.56 11.44 -3.60
N GLY A 444 19.16 12.62 -3.75
CA GLY A 444 20.16 12.89 -4.79
C GLY A 444 21.58 12.43 -4.44
N ARG A 445 21.90 12.24 -3.15
CA ARG A 445 23.23 11.79 -2.70
C ARG A 445 23.25 10.31 -2.33
N ASP A 446 22.24 9.84 -1.63
CA ASP A 446 22.26 8.52 -0.96
C ASP A 446 21.09 7.62 -1.37
N GLY A 447 20.01 8.17 -1.93
CA GLY A 447 18.76 7.46 -2.21
C GLY A 447 18.56 7.08 -3.69
N ALA A 448 17.31 6.76 -4.03
CA ALA A 448 16.92 6.21 -5.32
C ALA A 448 17.30 7.08 -6.55
N GLY A 449 17.46 8.40 -6.34
CA GLY A 449 17.83 9.33 -7.41
C GLY A 449 19.33 9.52 -7.61
N LYS A 450 20.17 8.92 -6.76
CA LYS A 450 21.61 9.19 -6.70
C LYS A 450 22.31 9.00 -8.04
N ASP A 451 22.10 7.87 -8.70
CA ASP A 451 22.86 7.51 -9.90
C ASP A 451 22.46 8.36 -11.10
N ALA A 452 21.14 8.57 -11.29
CA ALA A 452 20.61 9.47 -12.32
C ALA A 452 21.08 10.92 -12.08
N PHE A 453 20.98 11.40 -10.84
CA PHE A 453 21.40 12.76 -10.50
C PHE A 453 22.90 12.97 -10.65
N SER A 454 23.72 12.01 -10.21
CA SER A 454 25.18 12.07 -10.36
C SER A 454 25.60 12.08 -11.84
N THR A 455 24.91 11.32 -12.68
CA THR A 455 25.15 11.27 -14.12
C THR A 455 24.87 12.62 -14.78
N GLU A 456 23.75 13.27 -14.43
CA GLU A 456 23.37 14.54 -15.03
C GLU A 456 24.13 15.74 -14.43
N TYR A 457 24.31 15.79 -13.11
CA TYR A 457 24.80 16.97 -12.39
C TYR A 457 26.25 16.86 -11.89
N GLY A 458 26.84 15.66 -11.85
CA GLY A 458 28.17 15.43 -11.28
C GLY A 458 29.27 16.28 -11.91
N ASN A 459 29.26 16.39 -13.24
CA ASN A 459 30.29 17.15 -13.98
C ASN A 459 29.96 18.64 -14.18
N LYS A 460 28.79 19.11 -13.71
CA LYS A 460 28.37 20.52 -13.84
C LYS A 460 28.98 21.35 -12.71
N SER A 461 29.34 22.59 -12.99
CA SER A 461 29.54 23.61 -11.93
C SER A 461 28.22 23.89 -11.19
N LEU A 462 28.27 24.49 -9.99
CA LEU A 462 27.05 24.89 -9.28
C LEU A 462 26.19 25.86 -10.13
N PHE A 463 26.83 26.72 -10.91
CA PHE A 463 26.14 27.64 -11.83
C PHE A 463 25.38 26.89 -12.94
N GLU A 464 26.03 25.94 -13.63
CA GLU A 464 25.41 25.13 -14.68
C GLU A 464 24.33 24.19 -14.13
N ALA A 465 24.57 23.60 -12.96
CA ALA A 465 23.60 22.81 -12.22
C ALA A 465 22.36 23.65 -11.91
N THR A 466 22.53 24.86 -11.38
CA THR A 466 21.42 25.76 -11.05
C THR A 466 20.62 26.14 -12.28
N ARG A 467 21.28 26.49 -13.39
CA ARG A 467 20.58 26.77 -14.66
C ARG A 467 19.77 25.57 -15.16
N THR A 468 20.36 24.38 -15.10
CA THR A 468 19.70 23.13 -15.54
C THR A 468 18.47 22.84 -14.67
N ALA A 469 18.64 22.84 -13.34
CA ALA A 469 17.56 22.60 -12.38
C ALA A 469 16.46 23.65 -12.48
N TYR A 470 16.80 24.93 -12.58
CA TYR A 470 15.82 26.00 -12.74
C TYR A 470 14.98 25.80 -14.01
N THR A 471 15.61 25.45 -15.13
CA THR A 471 14.88 25.18 -16.39
C THR A 471 13.91 24.03 -16.21
N LYS A 472 14.33 22.95 -15.53
CA LYS A 472 13.50 21.78 -15.25
C LYS A 472 12.36 22.08 -14.26
N ILE A 473 12.55 22.98 -13.30
CA ILE A 473 11.53 23.29 -12.29
C ILE A 473 10.52 24.33 -12.81
N PHE A 474 11.01 25.38 -13.47
CA PHE A 474 10.22 26.53 -13.89
C PHE A 474 9.82 26.51 -15.37
N GLY A 475 10.31 25.55 -16.16
CA GLY A 475 10.01 25.39 -17.59
C GLY A 475 10.73 26.38 -18.51
N THR A 476 11.47 27.35 -17.97
CA THR A 476 12.21 28.36 -18.76
C THR A 476 13.62 28.57 -18.22
N ALA A 477 14.58 28.75 -19.13
CA ALA A 477 15.97 28.94 -18.74
C ALA A 477 16.19 30.33 -18.12
N PRO A 478 16.85 30.43 -16.95
CA PRO A 478 17.16 31.70 -16.31
C PRO A 478 18.30 32.44 -17.03
N THR A 479 18.33 33.75 -16.90
CA THR A 479 19.48 34.56 -17.31
C THR A 479 20.67 34.34 -16.38
N ASP A 480 21.89 34.58 -16.86
CA ASP A 480 23.13 34.48 -16.07
C ASP A 480 23.08 35.34 -14.81
N ALA A 481 22.57 36.57 -14.93
CA ALA A 481 22.38 37.47 -13.80
C ALA A 481 21.42 36.89 -12.75
N LYS A 482 20.34 36.21 -13.20
CA LYS A 482 19.42 35.52 -12.28
C LYS A 482 20.13 34.37 -11.57
N VAL A 483 20.93 33.56 -12.27
CA VAL A 483 21.65 32.44 -11.65
C VAL A 483 22.62 32.93 -10.57
N HIS A 484 23.39 34.00 -10.84
CA HIS A 484 24.26 34.61 -9.82
C HIS A 484 23.50 35.05 -8.58
N VAL A 485 22.36 35.75 -8.76
CA VAL A 485 21.50 36.16 -7.63
C VAL A 485 20.99 34.96 -6.82
N LEU A 486 20.79 33.80 -7.44
CA LEU A 486 20.31 32.60 -6.75
C LEU A 486 21.39 31.93 -5.89
N ILE A 487 22.66 31.94 -6.33
CA ILE A 487 23.71 31.09 -5.71
C ILE A 487 24.79 31.86 -4.96
N ASP A 488 25.11 33.10 -5.33
CA ASP A 488 26.31 33.78 -4.83
C ASP A 488 26.27 33.95 -3.29
N ASP A 489 25.10 34.26 -2.72
CA ASP A 489 24.91 34.43 -1.27
C ASP A 489 24.49 33.13 -0.54
N ARG A 490 24.26 32.03 -1.27
CA ARG A 490 23.72 30.77 -0.71
C ARG A 490 24.63 29.56 -0.91
N ALA A 491 25.73 29.68 -1.65
CA ALA A 491 26.63 28.56 -1.94
C ALA A 491 27.16 27.88 -0.67
N ASP A 492 27.58 28.66 0.33
CA ASP A 492 28.07 28.13 1.61
C ASP A 492 26.96 27.43 2.41
N TYR A 493 25.74 27.96 2.34
CA TYR A 493 24.57 27.36 2.99
C TYR A 493 24.23 26.00 2.36
N PHE A 494 24.23 25.90 1.02
CA PHE A 494 24.02 24.63 0.33
C PHE A 494 25.15 23.63 0.62
N ALA A 495 26.39 24.09 0.69
CA ALA A 495 27.53 23.24 1.00
C ALA A 495 27.47 22.67 2.42
N ALA A 496 27.01 23.47 3.39
CA ALA A 496 26.82 23.03 4.77
C ALA A 496 25.78 21.90 4.90
N TYR A 497 24.68 21.97 4.14
CA TYR A 497 23.66 20.91 4.09
C TYR A 497 24.13 19.69 3.28
N GLY A 498 24.67 19.93 2.09
CA GLY A 498 25.03 18.90 1.13
C GLY A 498 26.25 18.05 1.52
N LYS A 499 27.20 18.65 2.25
CA LYS A 499 28.47 18.08 2.74
C LYS A 499 29.44 17.56 1.67
N THR A 500 29.00 17.44 0.43
CA THR A 500 29.72 16.93 -0.74
C THR A 500 29.34 17.78 -1.95
N ASP A 501 30.13 17.77 -3.03
CA ASP A 501 29.79 18.54 -4.23
C ASP A 501 28.42 18.15 -4.81
N ILE A 502 28.14 16.85 -4.95
CA ILE A 502 26.83 16.39 -5.44
C ILE A 502 25.70 16.72 -4.45
N GLY A 503 25.96 16.61 -3.14
CA GLY A 503 25.01 17.00 -2.11
C GLY A 503 24.71 18.50 -2.11
N THR A 504 25.70 19.37 -2.39
CA THR A 504 25.50 20.82 -2.52
C THR A 504 24.54 21.14 -3.67
N LYS A 505 24.68 20.44 -4.79
CA LYS A 505 23.79 20.57 -5.94
C LYS A 505 22.39 20.04 -5.61
N ALA A 506 22.28 18.94 -4.88
CA ALA A 506 21.01 18.42 -4.41
C ALA A 506 20.31 19.40 -3.44
N ALA A 507 21.05 20.03 -2.52
CA ALA A 507 20.52 21.06 -1.63
C ALA A 507 20.00 22.29 -2.40
N MET A 508 20.73 22.72 -3.44
CA MET A 508 20.29 23.79 -4.35
C MET A 508 18.98 23.43 -5.07
N VAL A 509 18.84 22.19 -5.55
CA VAL A 509 17.61 21.70 -6.17
C VAL A 509 16.45 21.74 -5.18
N GLY A 510 16.63 21.22 -3.96
CA GLY A 510 15.60 21.25 -2.92
C GLY A 510 15.15 22.69 -2.63
N TRP A 511 16.09 23.62 -2.52
CA TRP A 511 15.75 25.04 -2.35
C TRP A 511 14.95 25.61 -3.53
N LEU A 512 15.33 25.32 -4.79
CA LEU A 512 14.57 25.78 -5.96
C LEU A 512 13.15 25.21 -6.00
N LEU A 513 12.96 23.94 -5.63
CA LEU A 513 11.63 23.34 -5.49
C LEU A 513 10.82 24.07 -4.42
N ALA A 514 11.40 24.34 -3.25
CA ALA A 514 10.74 25.09 -2.19
C ALA A 514 10.29 26.49 -2.66
N GLU A 515 11.13 27.20 -3.42
CA GLU A 515 10.79 28.51 -3.98
C GLU A 515 9.67 28.42 -5.03
N ALA A 516 9.69 27.40 -5.89
CA ALA A 516 8.65 27.18 -6.89
C ALA A 516 7.28 26.92 -6.24
N MET A 517 7.25 26.01 -5.28
CA MET A 517 6.02 25.65 -4.56
C MET A 517 5.49 26.81 -3.73
N LYS A 518 6.37 27.51 -3.00
CA LYS A 518 5.98 28.69 -2.20
C LYS A 518 5.41 29.83 -3.05
N ALA A 519 5.93 30.03 -4.25
CA ALA A 519 5.47 31.08 -5.15
C ALA A 519 4.29 30.64 -6.01
N ASP A 520 3.92 29.35 -6.00
CA ASP A 520 2.92 28.74 -6.87
C ASP A 520 3.23 29.00 -8.37
N VAL A 521 4.50 28.82 -8.76
CA VAL A 521 4.98 29.08 -10.13
C VAL A 521 5.91 28.01 -10.67
N GLY A 522 5.84 27.81 -11.98
CA GLY A 522 6.68 26.85 -12.69
C GLY A 522 5.96 25.53 -12.92
N GLN A 523 6.51 24.71 -13.84
CA GLN A 523 5.83 23.49 -14.26
C GLN A 523 5.70 22.45 -13.15
N PHE A 524 6.65 22.40 -12.20
CA PHE A 524 6.55 21.49 -11.05
C PHE A 524 5.41 21.88 -10.10
N ALA A 525 5.26 23.17 -9.77
CA ALA A 525 4.17 23.64 -8.90
C ALA A 525 2.81 23.40 -9.56
N ASN A 526 2.66 23.77 -10.84
CA ASN A 526 1.43 23.58 -11.58
C ASN A 526 1.03 22.09 -11.67
N ALA A 527 1.97 21.23 -12.05
CA ALA A 527 1.73 19.79 -12.15
C ALA A 527 1.42 19.17 -10.78
N SER A 528 2.11 19.61 -9.72
CA SER A 528 1.86 19.15 -8.36
C SER A 528 0.45 19.51 -7.88
N ASN A 529 -0.02 20.72 -8.14
CA ASN A 529 -1.37 21.13 -7.76
C ASN A 529 -2.46 20.33 -8.49
N ALA A 530 -2.27 20.10 -9.79
CA ALA A 530 -3.18 19.29 -10.58
C ALA A 530 -3.17 17.83 -10.10
N TYR A 531 -1.99 17.27 -9.85
CA TYR A 531 -1.86 15.93 -9.29
C TYR A 531 -2.52 15.81 -7.91
N PHE A 532 -2.35 16.74 -6.98
CA PHE A 532 -3.00 16.66 -5.68
C PHE A 532 -4.51 16.92 -5.72
N THR A 533 -4.99 17.62 -6.73
CA THR A 533 -6.44 17.74 -6.96
C THR A 533 -7.03 16.39 -7.35
N ASP A 534 -6.34 15.65 -8.21
CA ASP A 534 -6.68 14.27 -8.60
C ASP A 534 -6.45 13.32 -7.41
N LEU A 535 -5.33 13.42 -6.70
CA LEU A 535 -5.03 12.52 -5.58
C LEU A 535 -6.07 12.62 -4.46
N ALA A 536 -6.65 13.80 -4.27
CA ALA A 536 -7.75 14.01 -3.34
C ALA A 536 -8.99 13.15 -3.65
N ASP A 537 -9.19 12.73 -4.90
CA ASP A 537 -10.27 11.85 -5.33
C ASP A 537 -9.86 10.37 -5.51
N GLY A 538 -8.61 10.03 -5.20
CA GLY A 538 -8.09 8.66 -5.28
C GLY A 538 -7.26 8.36 -6.53
N ALA A 539 -6.78 9.38 -7.25
CA ALA A 539 -5.92 9.22 -8.42
C ALA A 539 -4.66 8.34 -8.21
N PRO A 540 -4.11 7.76 -9.30
CA PRO A 540 -3.05 6.77 -9.21
C PRO A 540 -1.68 7.33 -8.79
N PHE A 541 -0.94 6.53 -8.04
CA PHE A 541 0.46 6.78 -7.67
C PHE A 541 1.46 6.32 -8.76
N ALA A 542 2.75 6.58 -8.56
CA ALA A 542 3.82 6.20 -9.48
C ALA A 542 3.63 6.75 -10.91
N VAL A 543 3.20 8.00 -11.01
CA VAL A 543 2.92 8.68 -12.28
C VAL A 543 4.08 9.57 -12.71
N ASP A 544 4.26 9.75 -14.03
CA ASP A 544 5.11 10.83 -14.54
C ASP A 544 4.41 12.17 -14.28
N LEU A 545 4.81 12.85 -13.20
CA LEU A 545 4.18 14.08 -12.73
C LEU A 545 4.09 15.14 -13.85
N ILE A 546 5.21 15.38 -14.55
CA ILE A 546 5.28 16.45 -15.55
C ILE A 546 4.66 15.98 -16.87
N GLY A 547 4.90 14.74 -17.30
CA GLY A 547 4.32 14.19 -18.52
C GLY A 547 2.80 14.08 -18.46
N THR A 548 2.25 13.79 -17.28
CA THR A 548 0.81 13.61 -17.06
C THR A 548 0.12 14.94 -16.76
N TYR A 549 0.60 15.67 -15.75
CA TYR A 549 -0.08 16.86 -15.19
C TYR A 549 0.55 18.20 -15.60
N GLY A 550 1.69 18.20 -16.30
CA GLY A 550 2.34 19.42 -16.80
C GLY A 550 1.73 19.99 -18.09
N LYS A 551 0.63 19.40 -18.59
CA LYS A 551 -0.01 19.81 -19.85
C LYS A 551 -0.82 21.10 -19.70
N PRO A 552 -0.98 21.91 -20.77
CA PRO A 552 -1.71 23.18 -20.71
C PRO A 552 -3.16 23.07 -20.22
N GLU A 553 -3.79 21.91 -20.40
CA GLU A 553 -5.16 21.61 -19.99
C GLU A 553 -5.36 21.54 -18.45
N TYR A 554 -4.27 21.43 -17.68
CA TYR A 554 -4.29 21.39 -16.21
C TYR A 554 -3.82 22.70 -15.54
N ASN A 555 -3.53 23.75 -16.31
CA ASN A 555 -3.24 25.07 -15.75
C ASN A 555 -4.56 25.73 -15.29
N LEU A 556 -4.84 25.67 -13.99
CA LEU A 556 -5.96 26.37 -13.34
C LEU A 556 -5.84 27.90 -13.42
#